data_AF-A0A7K0EJ04-F1
#
_entry.id   AF-A0A7K0EJ04-F1
#
_cell.length_a   1.000
_cell.length_b   1.000
_cell.length_c   1.000
_cell.angle_alpha   90.00
_cell.angle_beta   90.00
_cell.angle_gamma   90.00
#
_symmetry.space_group_name_H-M   'P 1'
#
loop_
_entity.id
_entity.type
_entity.pdbx_description
1 polymer ?
#
loop_
_entity_poly.entity_id
_entity_poly.type
_entity_poly.pdbx_seq_one_letter_code
_entity_poly.pdbx_strand_id
1 'polypeptide(L)' 'MDSKQKKQFNAMLVALTKIAKGYQTPKKIKKEAESTYGLEYEECLEMSYENIQYEAKNAIKGIKPII' A
#
# COMPACT_ATOMS: atom_id res chain seq x y z
N MET A 1 11.69 -2.84 23.87
CA MET A 1 10.76 -2.07 23.01
C MET A 1 9.58 -1.64 23.86
N ASP A 2 9.39 -0.33 24.02
CA ASP A 2 8.27 0.21 24.80
C ASP A 2 6.92 -0.04 24.08
N SER A 3 5.80 0.19 24.79
CA SER A 3 4.45 -0.05 24.25
C SER A 3 4.14 0.78 23.00
N LYS A 4 4.72 1.98 22.88
CA LYS A 4 4.51 2.89 21.74
C LYS A 4 5.29 2.39 20.52
N GLN A 5 6.55 2.01 20.71
CA GLN A 5 7.39 1.41 19.68
C GLN A 5 6.77 0.11 19.16
N LYS A 6 6.23 -0.76 20.04
CA LYS A 6 5.47 -1.97 19.64
C LYS A 6 4.30 -1.64 18.73
N LYS A 7 3.50 -0.64 19.09
CA LYS A 7 2.37 -0.18 18.26
C LYS A 7 2.84 0.34 16.89
N GLN A 8 3.91 1.14 16.85
CA GLN A 8 4.47 1.67 15.60
C GLN A 8 5.03 0.55 14.71
N PHE A 9 5.77 -0.39 15.28
CA PHE A 9 6.35 -1.51 14.54
C PHE A 9 5.27 -2.43 13.95
N ASN A 10 4.22 -2.72 14.72
CA ASN A 10 3.08 -3.49 14.22
C ASN A 10 2.33 -2.76 13.10
N ALA A 11 2.12 -1.44 13.24
CA ALA A 11 1.50 -0.64 12.18
C ALA A 11 2.32 -0.65 10.88
N MET A 12 3.65 -0.53 11.00
CA MET A 12 4.57 -0.64 9.88
C MET A 12 4.50 -2.02 9.21
N LEU A 13 4.53 -3.11 9.99
CA LEU A 13 4.43 -4.47 9.46
C LEU A 13 3.12 -4.68 8.68
N VAL A 14 2.00 -4.19 9.21
CA VAL A 14 0.69 -4.29 8.54
C VAL A 14 0.72 -3.55 7.20
N ALA A 15 1.20 -2.31 7.17
CA ALA A 15 1.27 -1.52 5.94
C ALA A 15 2.21 -2.14 4.90
N LEU A 16 3.40 -2.57 5.31
CA LEU A 16 4.36 -3.24 4.42
C LEU A 16 3.81 -4.56 3.88
N THR A 17 3.04 -5.31 4.69
CA THR A 17 2.39 -6.54 4.25
C THR A 17 1.34 -6.25 3.18
N LYS A 18 0.52 -5.20 3.35
CA LYS A 18 -0.43 -4.75 2.34
C LYS A 18 0.27 -4.34 1.04
N ILE A 19 1.33 -3.54 1.13
CA ILE A 19 2.08 -3.09 -0.06
C ILE A 19 2.71 -4.29 -0.77
N ALA A 20 3.34 -5.20 -0.03
CA ALA A 20 4.07 -6.33 -0.60
C ALA A 20 3.16 -7.44 -1.19
N LYS A 21 1.95 -7.62 -0.65
CA LYS A 21 1.10 -8.79 -0.98
C LYS A 21 -0.35 -8.45 -1.34
N GLY A 22 -0.83 -7.26 -0.99
CA GLY A 22 -2.23 -6.85 -1.19
C GLY A 22 -2.51 -6.26 -2.55
N TYR A 23 -1.51 -5.68 -3.22
CA TYR A 23 -1.67 -5.06 -4.53
C TYR A 23 -1.42 -6.06 -5.66
N GLN A 24 -2.21 -5.92 -6.72
CA GLN A 24 -2.03 -6.70 -7.93
C GLN A 24 -0.73 -6.29 -8.65
N THR A 25 -0.10 -7.24 -9.34
CA THR A 25 1.01 -6.92 -10.23
C THR A 25 0.48 -6.23 -11.49
N PRO A 26 1.28 -5.40 -12.19
CA PRO A 26 0.85 -4.78 -13.45
C PRO A 26 0.35 -5.79 -14.48
N LYS A 27 0.98 -6.97 -14.56
CA LYS A 27 0.55 -8.06 -15.43
C LYS A 27 -0.85 -8.60 -15.07
N LYS A 28 -1.21 -8.60 -13.79
CA LYS A 28 -2.53 -9.03 -13.32
C LYS A 28 -3.57 -7.95 -13.59
N ILE A 29 -3.25 -6.69 -13.29
CA ILE A 29 -4.10 -5.53 -13.61
C ILE A 29 -4.41 -5.51 -15.11
N LYS A 30 -3.41 -5.68 -15.99
CA LYS A 30 -3.61 -5.74 -17.44
C LYS A 30 -4.61 -6.80 -17.91
N LYS A 31 -4.77 -7.90 -17.16
CA LYS A 31 -5.70 -8.99 -17.49
C LYS A 31 -7.09 -8.80 -16.90
N GLU A 32 -7.18 -8.09 -15.77
CA GLU A 32 -8.37 -8.10 -14.91
C GLU A 32 -9.03 -6.71 -14.78
N ALA A 33 -8.39 -5.63 -15.22
CA ALA A 33 -8.86 -4.25 -15.03
C ALA A 33 -10.30 -4.05 -15.52
N GLU A 34 -10.56 -4.33 -16.80
CA GLU A 34 -11.89 -4.16 -17.39
C GLU A 34 -12.91 -5.12 -16.79
N SER A 35 -12.55 -6.40 -16.62
CA SER A 35 -13.49 -7.44 -16.20
C SER A 35 -13.84 -7.39 -14.71
N THR A 36 -12.92 -6.91 -13.87
CA THR A 36 -13.10 -6.86 -12.41
C THR A 36 -13.54 -5.49 -11.93
N TYR A 37 -13.03 -4.42 -12.55
CA TYR A 37 -13.24 -3.04 -12.08
C TYR A 37 -14.00 -2.18 -13.10
N GLY A 38 -14.16 -2.62 -14.34
CA GLY A 38 -14.77 -1.81 -15.40
C GLY A 38 -13.92 -0.62 -15.81
N LEU A 39 -12.61 -0.66 -15.53
CA LEU A 39 -11.66 0.41 -15.79
C LEU A 39 -10.64 -0.01 -16.84
N GLU A 40 -10.13 0.99 -17.56
CA GLU A 40 -8.97 0.81 -18.44
C GLU A 40 -7.72 0.42 -17.63
N TYR A 41 -6.78 -0.27 -18.28
CA TYR A 41 -5.54 -0.72 -17.63
C TYR A 41 -4.76 0.43 -16.97
N GLU A 42 -4.64 1.56 -17.66
CA GLU A 42 -3.86 2.71 -17.19
C GLU A 42 -4.49 3.36 -15.96
N GLU A 43 -5.80 3.58 -15.98
CA GLU A 43 -6.55 4.13 -14.84
C GLU A 43 -6.43 3.23 -13.61
N CYS A 44 -6.58 1.92 -13.78
CA CYS A 44 -6.44 0.98 -12.67
C CYS A 44 -5.00 0.93 -12.12
N LEU A 45 -3.99 1.17 -12.97
CA LEU A 45 -2.59 1.24 -12.57
C LEU A 45 -2.30 2.53 -11.79
N GLU A 46 -2.80 3.67 -12.23
CA GLU A 46 -2.69 4.96 -11.54
C GLU A 46 -3.31 4.88 -10.15
N MET A 47 -4.55 4.40 -10.06
CA MET A 47 -5.23 4.21 -8.77
C MET A 47 -4.47 3.25 -7.85
N SER A 48 -3.90 2.17 -8.40
CA SER A 48 -3.07 1.24 -7.62
C SER A 48 -1.83 1.93 -7.06
N TYR A 49 -1.19 2.80 -7.84
CA TYR A 49 -0.01 3.54 -7.41
C TYR A 49 -0.36 4.58 -6.32
N GLU A 50 -1.43 5.34 -6.49
CA GLU A 50 -1.93 6.28 -5.49
C GLU A 50 -2.28 5.59 -4.17
N ASN A 51 -2.92 4.42 -4.24
CA ASN A 51 -3.25 3.62 -3.06
C ASN A 51 -2.00 3.13 -2.32
N ILE A 52 -0.96 2.70 -3.04
CA ILE A 52 0.34 2.33 -2.42
C ILE A 52 0.95 3.52 -1.69
N GLN A 53 0.98 4.71 -2.33
CA GLN A 53 1.49 5.92 -1.70
C GLN A 53 0.67 6.32 -0.46
N TYR A 54 -0.65 6.17 -0.52
CA TYR A 54 -1.54 6.43 0.59
C TYR A 54 -1.30 5.49 1.79
N GLU A 55 -1.16 4.18 1.55
CA GLU A 55 -0.82 3.21 2.59
C GLU A 55 0.55 3.54 3.22
N ALA A 56 1.54 3.87 2.41
CA ALA A 56 2.86 4.28 2.91
C ALA A 56 2.79 5.57 3.74
N LYS A 57 2.07 6.59 3.27
CA LYS A 57 1.85 7.86 3.98
C LYS A 57 1.20 7.63 5.34
N ASN A 58 0.21 6.75 5.42
CA ASN A 58 -0.44 6.41 6.67
C ASN A 58 0.49 5.66 7.62
N ALA A 59 1.32 4.75 7.11
CA ALA A 59 2.28 3.99 7.91
C ALA A 59 3.33 4.89 8.59
N ILE A 60 3.82 5.91 7.88
CA ILE A 60 4.84 6.83 8.38
C ILE A 60 4.27 8.01 9.18
N LYS A 61 2.94 8.17 9.23
CA LYS A 61 2.31 9.31 9.88
C LYS A 61 2.69 9.39 11.36
N GLY A 62 3.33 10.49 11.75
CA GLY A 62 3.75 10.74 13.13
C GLY A 62 4.98 9.94 13.59
N ILE A 63 5.61 9.18 12.68
CA ILE A 63 6.95 8.62 12.92
C ILE A 63 7.97 9.73 12.63
N LYS A 64 8.86 9.96 13.59
CA LYS A 64 9.98 10.90 13.44
C LYS A 64 11.26 10.11 13.15
N PRO A 65 12.16 10.60 12.29
CA PRO A 65 13.51 10.07 12.19
C PRO A 65 14.17 10.08 13.57
N ILE A 66 14.86 9.00 13.91
CA ILE A 66 15.78 8.99 15.05
C ILE A 66 17.11 9.50 14.48
N ILE A 67 17.49 10.71 14.89
CA ILE A 67 18.71 11.40 14.47
C ILE A 67 19.77 11.21 15.56
#